data_AF-A0A0B2QP73-F1
#
_entry.id   AF-A0A0B2QP73-F1
#
_cell.length_a   1.000
_cell.length_b   1.000
_cell.length_c   1.000
_cell.angle_alpha   90.00
_cell.angle_beta   90.00
_cell.angle_gamma   90.00
#
_symmetry.space_group_name_H-M   'P 1'
#
loop_
_entity.id
_entity.type
_entity.pdbx_description
1 polymer ?
#
loop_
_entity_poly.entity_id
_entity_poly.type
_entity_poly.pdbx_seq_one_letter_code
_entity_poly.pdbx_strand_id
1 'polypeptide(L)' 'MLVGIVISTMVATCAGSFYQDFDLTWGGDRAKIFNGGQLLSLSLDKVSGSGFKSKKEYLFGRIDMSAPLLTRTK' A
#
# COMPACT_ATOMS: atom_id res chain seq x y z
N MET A 1 39.70 6.29 -31.83
CA MET A 1 39.49 6.85 -30.48
C MET A 1 38.02 6.63 -30.14
N LEU A 2 37.73 5.55 -29.41
CA LEU A 2 36.37 5.07 -29.14
C LEU A 2 35.63 6.07 -28.25
N VAL A 3 34.62 6.73 -28.81
CA VAL A 3 33.66 7.54 -28.05
C VAL A 3 32.77 6.57 -27.28
N GLY A 4 33.19 6.24 -26.05
CA GLY A 4 32.42 5.41 -25.14
C GLY A 4 31.18 6.15 -24.68
N ILE A 5 30.02 5.79 -25.23
CA ILE A 5 28.72 6.29 -24.79
C ILE A 5 28.45 5.66 -23.42
N VAL A 6 28.60 6.45 -22.36
CA VAL A 6 28.21 6.05 -21.00
C VAL A 6 26.69 6.16 -20.92
N ILE A 7 26.00 5.03 -21.06
CA ILE A 7 24.55 4.95 -20.88
C ILE A 7 24.27 5.02 -19.37
N SER A 8 23.94 6.21 -18.89
CA SER A 8 23.49 6.42 -17.51
C SER A 8 22.12 5.78 -17.33
N THR A 9 22.05 4.64 -16.65
CA THR A 9 20.80 3.97 -16.31
C THR A 9 20.12 4.72 -15.16
N MET A 10 19.07 5.50 -15.46
CA MET A 10 18.19 6.01 -14.42
C MET A 10 17.28 4.89 -13.93
N VAL A 11 17.55 4.41 -12.71
CA VAL A 11 16.62 3.51 -12.01
C VAL A 11 15.47 4.35 -11.49
N ALA A 12 14.34 4.30 -12.18
CA ALA A 12 13.10 4.89 -11.70
C ALA A 12 12.56 4.02 -10.56
N THR A 13 12.57 4.55 -9.33
CA THR A 13 11.88 3.91 -8.21
C THR A 13 10.38 4.16 -8.35
N CYS A 14 9.64 3.15 -8.81
CA CYS A 14 8.18 3.19 -8.73
C CYS A 14 7.76 3.02 -7.26
N ALA A 15 7.30 4.10 -6.64
CA ALA A 15 6.59 3.99 -5.37
C ALA A 15 5.28 3.22 -5.64
N GLY A 16 5.13 2.05 -5.01
CA GLY A 16 3.91 1.24 -5.12
C GLY A 16 2.70 2.02 -4.61
N SER A 17 1.55 1.81 -5.25
CA SER A 17 0.29 2.48 -4.91
C SER A 17 -0.71 1.45 -4.41
N PHE A 18 -1.30 1.68 -3.24
CA PHE A 18 -2.33 0.83 -2.66
C PHE A 18 -3.53 0.63 -3.61
N TYR A 19 -3.82 1.59 -4.49
CA TYR A 19 -4.86 1.43 -5.52
C TYR A 19 -4.55 0.31 -6.52
N GLN A 20 -3.27 0.08 -6.80
CA GLN A 20 -2.82 -0.89 -7.80
C GLN A 20 -2.63 -2.28 -7.20
N ASP A 21 -2.27 -2.35 -5.92
CA ASP A 21 -1.90 -3.61 -5.27
C ASP A 21 -3.01 -4.23 -4.41
N PHE A 22 -3.95 -3.42 -3.91
CA PHE A 22 -4.97 -3.86 -2.96
C PHE A 22 -6.38 -3.38 -3.33
N ASP A 23 -7.37 -4.16 -2.93
CA ASP A 23 -8.79 -3.82 -2.95
C ASP A 23 -9.34 -3.67 -1.53
N LEU A 24 -10.19 -2.67 -1.32
CA LEU A 24 -10.92 -2.47 -0.08
C LEU A 24 -12.09 -3.45 -0.03
N THR A 25 -12.06 -4.42 0.89
CA THR A 25 -13.05 -5.50 0.94
C THR A 25 -14.30 -5.14 1.74
N TRP A 26 -14.12 -4.51 2.91
CA TRP A 26 -15.22 -4.07 3.76
C TRP A 26 -14.82 -2.87 4.61
N GLY A 27 -15.82 -2.18 5.14
CA GLY A 27 -15.63 -1.00 5.99
C GLY A 27 -16.20 0.28 5.40
N GLY A 28 -16.59 0.30 4.11
CA GLY A 28 -17.18 1.49 3.48
C GLY A 28 -16.31 2.73 3.73
N ASP A 29 -16.89 3.74 4.37
CA ASP A 29 -16.18 4.97 4.73
C ASP A 29 -15.04 4.82 5.75
N ARG A 30 -14.93 3.66 6.41
CA ARG A 30 -13.92 3.36 7.44
C ARG A 30 -12.61 2.83 6.84
N ALA A 31 -12.60 2.58 5.53
CA ALA A 31 -11.46 2.06 4.81
C ALA A 31 -11.17 3.01 3.64
N LYS A 32 -10.11 3.81 3.75
CA LYS A 32 -9.81 4.87 2.77
C LYS A 32 -8.35 4.90 2.39
N ILE A 33 -8.09 5.11 1.10
CA ILE A 33 -6.76 5.31 0.55
C ILE A 33 -6.58 6.82 0.31
N PHE A 34 -5.48 7.36 0.82
CA PHE A 34 -5.11 8.76 0.76
C PHE A 34 -3.78 8.95 0.03
N ASN A 35 -3.42 10.22 -0.20
CA ASN A 35 -2.15 10.63 -0.78
C ASN A 35 -1.82 9.92 -2.11
N GLY A 36 -2.80 9.84 -3.01
CA GLY A 36 -2.63 9.22 -4.33
C GLY A 36 -2.33 7.72 -4.29
N GLY A 37 -2.61 7.04 -3.18
CA GLY A 37 -2.34 5.61 -3.03
C GLY A 37 -1.19 5.26 -2.10
N GLN A 38 -0.61 6.22 -1.39
CA GLN A 38 0.55 5.98 -0.53
C GLN A 38 0.19 5.71 0.93
N LEU A 39 -1.05 6.01 1.34
CA LEU A 39 -1.50 5.82 2.72
C LEU A 39 -2.85 5.10 2.74
N LEU A 40 -2.92 4.00 3.49
CA LEU A 40 -4.16 3.28 3.76
C LEU A 40 -4.59 3.53 5.21
N SER A 41 -5.81 4.04 5.39
CA SER A 41 -6.42 4.25 6.70
C SER A 41 -7.54 3.24 6.92
N LEU A 42 -7.48 2.56 8.07
CA LEU A 42 -8.48 1.62 8.54
C LEU A 42 -8.98 2.06 9.90
N SER A 43 -10.30 2.11 10.06
CA SER A 43 -10.96 2.46 11.31
C SER A 43 -11.78 1.27 11.82
N LEU A 44 -11.81 1.12 13.15
CA LEU A 44 -12.62 0.14 13.86
C LEU A 44 -13.49 0.88 14.88
N ASP A 45 -14.80 0.71 14.77
CA ASP A 45 -15.76 1.22 15.75
C ASP A 45 -16.57 0.08 16.40
N LYS A 46 -17.50 0.41 17.29
CA LYS A 46 -18.35 -0.59 17.97
C LYS A 46 -19.31 -1.33 17.03
N VAL A 47 -19.59 -0.78 15.86
CA VAL A 47 -20.56 -1.32 14.91
C VAL A 47 -19.88 -2.30 13.95
N SER A 48 -18.68 -1.99 13.46
CA SER A 48 -17.92 -2.85 12.54
C SER A 48 -16.49 -2.34 12.32
N GLY A 49 -15.65 -3.20 11.74
CA GLY A 49 -14.29 -2.88 11.30
C GLY A 49 -14.17 -2.51 9.83
N SER A 50 -12.93 -2.51 9.35
CA SER A 50 -12.55 -2.30 7.96
C SER A 50 -11.47 -3.31 7.54
N GLY A 51 -11.31 -3.52 6.23
CA GLY A 51 -10.39 -4.51 5.70
C GLY A 51 -10.03 -4.27 4.23
N PHE A 52 -8.92 -4.87 3.83
CA PHE A 52 -8.41 -4.85 2.46
C PHE A 52 -7.84 -6.22 2.10
N LYS A 53 -7.76 -6.52 0.80
CA LYS A 53 -7.20 -7.75 0.24
C LYS A 53 -6.24 -7.40 -0.88
N SER A 54 -5.14 -8.14 -1.02
CA SER A 54 -4.27 -8.01 -2.19
C SER A 54 -5.00 -8.47 -3.45
N LYS A 55 -4.80 -7.76 -4.55
CA LYS A 55 -5.36 -8.13 -5.86
C LYS A 55 -4.76 -9.42 -6.41
N LYS A 56 -3.48 -9.63 -6.08
CA LYS A 56 -2.71 -10.80 -6.46
C LYS A 56 -2.68 -11.79 -5.33
N GLU A 57 -2.72 -13.06 -5.69
CA GLU A 57 -2.47 -14.17 -4.78
C GLU A 57 -1.01 -14.56 -4.89
N TYR A 58 -0.38 -14.75 -3.74
CA TYR A 58 1.05 -15.06 -3.66
C TYR A 58 1.21 -16.39 -2.93
N LEU A 59 1.87 -17.35 -3.57
CA LEU A 59 2.24 -18.62 -2.92
C LEU A 59 3.45 -18.42 -1.99
N PHE A 60 4.34 -17.50 -2.37
CA PHE A 60 5.51 -17.08 -1.60
C PHE A 60 5.70 -15.57 -1.78
N GLY A 61 6.09 -14.86 -0.72
CA GLY A 61 6.31 -13.42 -0.78
C GLY A 61 6.70 -12.84 0.57
N ARG A 62 7.20 -11.60 0.55
CA ARG A 62 7.47 -10.80 1.74
C ARG A 62 6.61 -9.55 1.68
N ILE A 63 5.89 -9.28 2.76
CA ILE A 63 5.04 -8.10 2.90
C ILE A 63 5.58 -7.30 4.07
N ASP A 64 6.16 -6.14 3.77
CA ASP A 64 6.58 -5.18 4.78
C ASP A 64 5.53 -4.05 4.84
N MET A 65 5.00 -3.78 6.03
CA MET A 65 4.00 -2.72 6.24
C MET A 65 4.36 -1.92 7.50
N SER A 66 4.29 -0.60 7.38
CA SER A 66 4.45 0.32 8.52
C SER A 66 3.07 0.73 9.03
N ALA A 67 2.59 0.06 10.08
CA ALA A 67 1.30 0.36 10.70
C ALA A 67 1.51 0.84 12.15
N PRO A 68 1.12 2.09 12.50
CA PRO A 68 1.08 2.49 13.90
C PRO A 68 -0.04 1.73 14.61
N LEU A 69 0.26 1.18 15.79
CA LEU A 69 -0.74 0.54 16.63
C LEU A 69 -1.62 1.61 17.29
N LEU A 70 -2.91 1.58 17.00
CA LEU A 70 -3.88 2.47 17.64
C LEU A 70 -4.42 1.79 18.91
N THR A 71 -4.33 2.47 20.05
CA THR A 71 -4.85 1.96 21.33
C THR A 71 -6.32 2.36 21.50
N ARG A 72 -7.15 1.46 22.03
CA ARG A 72 -8.57 1.72 22.31
C ARG A 72 -8.70 2.78 23.41
N THR A 73 -8.88 4.04 23.04
CA THR A 73 -9.33 5.09 23.97
C THR A 73 -10.76 4.77 24.39
N LYS A 74 -10.94 4.50 25.69
CA LYS A 74 -12.26 4.31 26.31
C LYS A 74 -13.02 5.61 26.43
#